data_AF-A0A0M8MYI9-F1
#
_entry.id   AF-A0A0M8MYI9-F1
#
_cell.length_a   1.000
_cell.length_b   1.000
_cell.length_c   1.000
_cell.angle_alpha   90.00
_cell.angle_beta   90.00
_cell.angle_gamma   90.00
#
_symmetry.space_group_name_H-M   'P 1'
#
loop_
_entity.id
_entity.type
_entity.pdbx_description
1 polymer ?
#
loop_
_entity_poly.entity_id
_entity_poly.type
_entity_poly.pdbx_seq_one_letter_code
_entity_poly.pdbx_strand_id
1 'polypeptide(L)'
;MGAKQSKVTAQDKAILDMKIQRDKLHQYQRRITVLTDKETDVARQMLARGDKPRALLALRRKKYQESLLSKTDAQLEQLEKLTASVEFAQIQKDVVFGLQRGTKVLSEIHAEMGGLENVERLMGETADAIAYQKEIGEMLGSRITVQEEEEVEDELAALEAEMAGAGPQRLPTVPHAQIPVPAREPEREERRAEGRTMLAA
;
A
#
# COMPACT_ATOMS: atom_id res chain seq x y z
N MET A 1 -25.08 21.73 -22.62
CA MET A 1 -25.95 21.98 -21.44
C MET A 1 -26.55 20.66 -21.00
N GLY A 2 -26.16 20.17 -19.83
CA GLY A 2 -26.64 18.90 -19.30
C GLY A 2 -26.01 18.67 -17.94
N ALA A 3 -26.45 19.46 -16.96
CA ALA A 3 -26.07 19.25 -15.57
C ALA A 3 -26.47 17.82 -15.21
N LYS A 4 -25.49 16.91 -15.10
CA LYS A 4 -25.68 15.62 -14.44
C LYS A 4 -26.06 15.98 -13.00
N GLN A 5 -27.36 16.04 -12.73
CA GLN A 5 -27.87 16.09 -11.37
C GLN A 5 -27.15 14.99 -10.62
N SER A 6 -26.39 15.36 -9.58
CA SER A 6 -25.70 14.43 -8.69
C SER A 6 -26.75 13.51 -8.08
N LYS A 7 -27.01 12.37 -8.73
CA LYS A 7 -27.99 11.39 -8.27
C LYS A 7 -27.38 10.74 -7.04
N VAL A 8 -27.76 11.25 -5.87
CA VAL A 8 -27.49 10.64 -4.57
C VAL A 8 -27.83 9.15 -4.69
N THR A 9 -26.81 8.31 -4.61
CA THR A 9 -26.98 6.86 -4.77
C THR A 9 -27.59 6.27 -3.51
N ALA A 10 -28.12 5.05 -3.59
CA ALA A 10 -28.57 4.32 -2.39
C ALA A 10 -27.44 4.13 -1.37
N GLN A 11 -26.19 4.06 -1.85
CA GLN A 11 -24.98 3.97 -1.03
C GLN A 11 -24.74 5.26 -0.26
N ASP A 12 -24.86 6.41 -0.92
CA ASP A 12 -24.70 7.73 -0.28
C ASP A 12 -25.75 7.97 0.81
N LYS A 13 -27.00 7.52 0.57
CA LYS A 13 -28.06 7.57 1.59
C LYS A 13 -27.73 6.70 2.81
N ALA A 14 -27.25 5.48 2.60
CA ALA A 14 -26.86 4.59 3.69
C ALA A 14 -25.69 5.17 4.51
N ILE A 15 -24.68 5.76 3.85
CA ILE A 15 -23.56 6.42 4.52
C ILE A 15 -24.04 7.63 5.33
N LEU A 16 -24.96 8.43 4.76
CA LEU A 16 -25.56 9.54 5.46
C LEU A 16 -26.33 9.08 6.70
N ASP A 17 -27.13 8.02 6.58
CA ASP A 17 -27.89 7.48 7.71
C ASP A 17 -26.97 6.97 8.83
N MET A 18 -25.87 6.30 8.50
CA MET A 18 -24.85 5.89 9.49
C MET A 18 -24.21 7.11 10.18
N LYS A 19 -23.87 8.16 9.43
CA LYS A 19 -23.29 9.40 9.99
C LYS A 19 -24.29 10.11 10.90
N ILE A 20 -25.57 10.18 10.51
CA ILE A 20 -26.64 10.72 11.35
C ILE A 20 -26.80 9.90 12.64
N GLN A 21 -26.74 8.58 12.56
CA GLN A 21 -26.83 7.72 13.75
C GLN A 21 -25.65 7.95 14.70
N ARG A 22 -24.42 8.05 14.18
CA ARG A 22 -23.24 8.40 14.98
C ARG A 22 -23.43 9.74 15.70
N ASP A 23 -23.88 10.77 14.99
CA ASP A 23 -24.08 12.11 15.56
C ASP A 23 -25.17 12.10 16.64
N LYS A 24 -26.24 11.32 16.45
CA LYS A 24 -27.28 11.10 17.49
C LYS A 24 -26.73 10.41 18.72
N LEU A 25 -25.85 9.41 18.56
CA LEU A 25 -25.21 8.73 19.69
C LEU A 25 -24.28 9.68 20.45
N HIS A 26 -23.52 10.54 19.77
CA HIS A 26 -22.73 11.58 20.46
C HIS A 26 -23.61 12.57 21.23
N GLN A 27 -24.75 12.98 20.67
CA GLN A 27 -25.70 13.83 21.41
C GLN A 27 -26.25 13.13 22.65
N TYR A 28 -26.57 11.84 22.53
CA TYR A 28 -27.04 11.03 23.66
C TYR A 28 -25.96 10.87 24.74
N GLN A 29 -24.70 10.59 24.34
CA GLN A 29 -23.54 10.52 25.22
C GLN A 29 -23.39 11.80 26.04
N ARG A 30 -23.36 12.97 25.38
CA ARG A 30 -23.29 14.28 26.05
C ARG A 30 -24.43 14.50 27.05
N ARG A 31 -25.65 14.09 26.67
CA ARG A 31 -26.83 14.22 27.55
C ARG A 31 -26.70 13.33 28.79
N ILE A 32 -26.23 12.09 28.64
CA ILE A 32 -26.02 11.18 29.78
C ILE A 32 -24.89 11.66 30.69
N THR A 33 -23.79 12.17 30.14
CA THR A 33 -22.68 12.70 30.95
C THR A 33 -23.19 13.81 31.89
N VAL A 34 -23.92 14.79 31.34
CA VAL A 34 -24.53 15.87 32.14
C VAL A 34 -25.51 15.34 33.19
N LEU A 35 -26.26 14.28 32.88
CA LEU A 35 -27.18 13.64 33.82
C LEU A 35 -26.42 12.94 34.96
N THR A 36 -25.35 12.24 34.63
CA THR A 36 -24.49 11.52 35.57
C THR A 36 -23.82 12.49 36.54
N ASP A 37 -23.34 13.64 36.04
CA ASP A 37 -22.77 14.71 36.86
C ASP A 37 -23.81 15.25 37.86
N LYS A 38 -25.02 15.53 37.40
CA LYS A 38 -26.13 15.95 38.27
C LYS A 38 -26.46 14.91 39.33
N GLU A 39 -26.47 13.62 38.99
CA GLU A 39 -26.70 12.55 39.97
C GLU A 39 -25.57 12.45 41.00
N THR A 40 -24.33 12.76 40.62
CA THR A 40 -23.23 12.87 41.61
C THR A 40 -23.42 14.02 42.57
N ASP A 41 -23.86 15.19 42.08
CA ASP A 41 -24.11 16.35 42.93
C ASP A 41 -25.28 16.09 43.88
N VAL A 42 -26.36 15.48 43.39
CA VAL A 42 -27.50 15.08 44.21
C VAL A 42 -27.07 14.06 45.27
N ALA A 43 -26.24 13.08 44.92
CA ALA A 43 -25.71 12.13 45.89
C ALA A 43 -24.86 12.82 46.97
N ARG A 44 -24.00 13.78 46.60
CA ARG A 44 -23.22 14.58 47.57
C ARG A 44 -24.12 15.39 48.51
N GLN A 45 -25.16 16.03 47.98
CA GLN A 45 -26.11 16.80 48.78
C GLN A 45 -26.91 15.94 49.76
N MET A 46 -27.35 14.75 49.34
CA MET A 46 -28.09 13.83 50.22
C MET A 46 -27.19 13.24 51.32
N LEU A 47 -25.91 12.98 51.02
CA LEU A 47 -24.92 12.58 52.04
C LEU A 47 -24.67 13.70 53.05
N ALA A 48 -24.56 14.95 52.61
CA ALA A 48 -24.40 16.10 53.51
C ALA A 48 -25.59 16.29 54.46
N ARG A 49 -26.80 15.90 54.03
CA ARG A 49 -28.03 15.92 54.84
C ARG A 49 -28.19 14.68 55.74
N GLY A 50 -27.26 13.71 55.67
CA GLY A 50 -27.32 12.46 56.44
C GLY A 50 -28.28 11.39 55.89
N ASP A 51 -28.92 11.63 54.74
CA ASP A 51 -29.93 10.74 54.16
C ASP A 51 -29.29 9.66 53.26
N LYS A 52 -28.67 8.68 53.92
CA LYS A 52 -27.98 7.54 53.30
C LYS A 52 -28.82 6.72 52.31
N PRO A 53 -30.09 6.34 52.58
CA PRO A 53 -30.86 5.52 51.64
C PRO A 53 -31.13 6.24 50.31
N ARG A 54 -31.39 7.56 50.35
CA ARG A 54 -31.56 8.36 49.12
C ARG A 54 -30.26 8.53 48.34
N ALA A 55 -29.14 8.72 49.04
CA ALA A 55 -27.82 8.76 48.41
C ALA A 55 -27.48 7.44 47.69
N LEU A 56 -27.79 6.29 48.30
CA LEU A 56 -27.59 4.97 47.67
C LEU A 56 -28.45 4.80 46.40
N LEU A 57 -29.69 5.28 46.40
CA LEU A 57 -30.55 5.23 45.21
C LEU A 57 -29.98 6.07 44.07
N ALA A 58 -29.48 7.29 44.36
CA ALA A 58 -28.83 8.14 43.37
C ALA A 58 -27.57 7.48 42.79
N LEU A 59 -26.74 6.86 43.62
CA LEU A 59 -25.55 6.14 43.15
C LEU A 59 -25.88 4.91 42.31
N ARG A 60 -26.98 4.20 42.60
CA ARG A 60 -27.45 3.08 41.75
C ARG A 60 -27.90 3.56 40.38
N ARG A 61 -28.62 4.69 40.30
CA ARG A 61 -29.00 5.31 39.02
C ARG A 61 -27.78 5.75 38.23
N LYS A 62 -26.80 6.35 38.91
CA LYS A 62 -25.52 6.76 38.30
C LYS A 62 -24.83 5.56 37.66
N LYS A 63 -24.70 4.46 38.41
CA LYS A 63 -24.04 3.24 37.91
C LYS A 63 -24.77 2.60 36.72
N TYR A 64 -26.10 2.67 36.70
CA TYR A 64 -26.89 2.23 35.55
C TYR A 64 -26.63 3.11 34.31
N GLN A 65 -26.56 4.43 34.49
CA GLN A 65 -26.25 5.37 33.41
C GLN A 65 -24.83 5.21 32.89
N GLU A 66 -23.84 4.97 33.76
CA GLU A 66 -22.47 4.64 33.36
C GLU A 66 -22.42 3.35 32.53
N SER A 67 -23.19 2.33 32.90
CA SER A 67 -23.29 1.10 32.10
C SER A 67 -23.92 1.36 30.73
N LEU A 68 -24.94 2.22 30.66
CA LEU A 68 -25.54 2.63 29.39
C LEU A 68 -24.54 3.41 28.53
N LEU A 69 -23.78 4.34 29.13
CA LEU A 69 -22.75 5.12 28.46
C LEU A 69 -21.67 4.21 27.87
N SER A 70 -21.18 3.23 28.65
CA SER A 70 -20.20 2.24 28.16
C SER A 70 -20.74 1.42 26.99
N LYS A 71 -22.02 1.03 27.01
CA LYS A 71 -22.65 0.33 25.86
C LYS A 71 -22.76 1.25 24.65
N THR A 72 -23.11 2.52 24.84
CA THR A 72 -23.19 3.51 23.78
C THR A 72 -21.81 3.76 23.14
N ASP A 73 -20.75 3.85 23.95
CA ASP A 73 -19.38 4.04 23.44
C ASP A 73 -18.95 2.84 22.59
N ALA A 74 -19.25 1.61 23.03
CA ALA A 74 -18.98 0.41 22.24
C ALA A 74 -19.75 0.39 20.90
N GLN A 75 -21.02 0.81 20.91
CA GLN A 75 -21.81 0.94 19.68
C GLN A 75 -21.29 2.02 18.75
N LEU A 76 -20.79 3.13 19.31
CA LEU A 76 -20.21 4.23 18.56
C LEU A 76 -18.91 3.79 17.86
N GLU A 77 -18.03 3.09 18.59
CA GLU A 77 -16.82 2.49 18.01
C GLU A 77 -17.14 1.52 16.87
N GLN A 78 -18.18 0.69 17.04
CA GLN A 78 -18.65 -0.21 15.97
C GLN A 78 -19.15 0.55 14.74
N LEU A 79 -19.90 1.64 14.92
CA LEU A 79 -20.38 2.49 13.82
C LEU A 79 -19.24 3.20 13.09
N GLU A 80 -18.23 3.67 13.81
CA GLU A 80 -17.04 4.29 13.22
C GLU A 80 -16.24 3.30 12.40
N LYS A 81 -15.99 2.09 12.93
CA LYS A 81 -15.34 0.99 12.20
C LYS A 81 -16.12 0.61 10.92
N LEU A 82 -17.44 0.50 11.02
CA LEU A 82 -18.28 0.19 9.87
C LEU A 82 -18.23 1.30 8.82
N THR A 83 -18.30 2.56 9.24
CA THR A 83 -18.22 3.71 8.33
C THR A 83 -16.89 3.75 7.59
N ALA A 84 -15.77 3.60 8.31
CA ALA A 84 -14.44 3.55 7.71
C ALA A 84 -14.30 2.37 6.73
N SER A 85 -14.87 1.21 7.08
CA SER A 85 -14.86 0.02 6.21
C SER A 85 -15.64 0.24 4.91
N VAL A 86 -16.79 0.93 4.99
CA VAL A 86 -17.61 1.28 3.82
C VAL A 86 -16.89 2.29 2.93
N GLU A 87 -16.30 3.33 3.52
CA GLU A 87 -15.51 4.33 2.79
C GLU A 87 -14.32 3.68 2.08
N PHE A 88 -13.63 2.76 2.75
CA PHE A 88 -12.55 1.99 2.13
C PHE A 88 -13.04 1.09 0.99
N ALA A 89 -14.18 0.42 1.15
CA ALA A 89 -14.78 -0.40 0.09
C ALA A 89 -15.17 0.44 -1.14
N GLN A 90 -15.57 1.70 -0.96
CA GLN A 90 -15.80 2.63 -2.08
C GLN A 90 -14.50 2.92 -2.84
N ILE A 91 -13.40 3.18 -2.14
CA ILE A 91 -12.09 3.38 -2.77
C ILE A 91 -11.65 2.11 -3.50
N GLN A 92 -11.80 0.94 -2.89
CA GLN A 92 -11.46 -0.34 -3.51
C GLN A 92 -12.24 -0.58 -4.80
N LYS A 93 -13.54 -0.25 -4.83
CA LYS A 93 -14.35 -0.30 -6.04
C LYS A 93 -13.73 0.55 -7.15
N ASP A 94 -13.36 1.79 -6.86
CA ASP A 94 -12.79 2.70 -7.85
C ASP A 94 -11.42 2.21 -8.36
N VAL A 95 -10.58 1.65 -7.49
CA VAL A 95 -9.31 1.00 -7.88
C VAL A 95 -9.57 -0.16 -8.83
N VAL A 96 -10.54 -1.04 -8.53
CA VAL A 96 -10.89 -2.16 -9.41
C VAL A 96 -11.40 -1.67 -10.77
N PHE A 97 -12.24 -0.63 -10.82
CA PHE A 97 -12.65 -0.01 -12.08
C PHE A 97 -11.47 0.58 -12.86
N GLY A 98 -10.51 1.20 -12.17
CA GLY A 98 -9.27 1.69 -12.75
C GLY A 98 -8.43 0.58 -13.38
N LEU A 99 -8.23 -0.52 -12.64
CA LEU A 99 -7.53 -1.71 -13.14
C LEU A 99 -8.22 -2.31 -14.35
N GLN A 100 -9.55 -2.47 -14.32
CA GLN A 100 -10.31 -2.99 -15.47
C GLN A 100 -10.16 -2.12 -16.72
N ARG A 101 -10.15 -0.79 -16.57
CA ARG A 101 -9.89 0.12 -17.69
C ARG A 101 -8.45 0.00 -18.19
N GLY A 102 -7.48 -0.06 -17.28
CA GLY A 102 -6.08 -0.27 -17.62
C GLY A 102 -5.86 -1.58 -18.39
N THR A 103 -6.47 -2.68 -17.95
CA THR A 103 -6.42 -3.98 -18.65
C THR A 103 -7.04 -3.91 -20.03
N LYS A 104 -8.17 -3.19 -20.21
CA LYS A 104 -8.77 -2.99 -21.53
C LYS A 104 -7.85 -2.24 -22.47
N VAL A 105 -7.28 -1.12 -22.03
CA VAL A 105 -6.33 -0.33 -22.82
C VAL A 105 -5.09 -1.16 -23.16
N LEU A 106 -4.56 -1.92 -22.20
CA LEU A 106 -3.41 -2.80 -22.46
C LEU A 106 -3.75 -3.89 -23.49
N SER A 107 -4.95 -4.46 -23.42
CA SER A 107 -5.43 -5.43 -24.40
C SER A 107 -5.59 -4.82 -25.80
N GLU A 108 -6.05 -3.57 -25.89
CA GLU A 108 -6.15 -2.83 -27.15
C GLU A 108 -4.75 -2.57 -27.73
N ILE A 109 -3.80 -2.10 -26.90
CA ILE A 109 -2.40 -1.91 -27.31
C ILE A 109 -1.77 -3.23 -27.77
N HIS A 110 -2.02 -4.34 -27.05
CA HIS A 110 -1.53 -5.65 -27.47
C HIS A 110 -2.13 -6.10 -28.80
N ALA A 111 -3.41 -5.79 -29.07
CA ALA A 111 -4.03 -6.07 -30.36
C ALA A 111 -3.43 -5.20 -31.49
N GLU A 112 -3.17 -3.91 -31.23
CA GLU A 112 -2.53 -3.00 -32.19
C GLU A 112 -1.07 -3.38 -32.48
N MET A 113 -0.33 -3.88 -31.50
CA MET A 113 1.03 -4.41 -31.67
C MET A 113 1.06 -5.79 -32.36
N GLY A 114 -0.07 -6.28 -32.88
CA GLY A 114 -0.18 -7.52 -33.63
C GLY A 114 -0.36 -8.79 -32.79
N GLY A 115 -0.67 -8.63 -31.50
CA GLY A 115 -1.06 -9.73 -30.61
C GLY A 115 0.01 -10.81 -30.46
N LEU A 116 -0.45 -12.03 -30.17
CA LEU A 116 0.41 -13.20 -30.05
C LEU A 116 1.05 -13.58 -31.39
N GLU A 117 0.32 -13.40 -32.50
CA GLU A 117 0.75 -13.72 -33.86
C GLU A 117 1.99 -12.92 -34.29
N ASN A 118 2.04 -11.61 -33.98
CA ASN A 118 3.21 -10.80 -34.31
C ASN A 118 4.42 -11.15 -33.43
N VAL A 119 4.21 -11.51 -32.16
CA VAL A 119 5.29 -12.00 -31.29
C VAL A 119 5.82 -13.34 -31.79
N GLU A 120 4.94 -14.28 -32.15
CA GLU A 120 5.33 -15.57 -32.73
C GLU A 120 6.06 -15.41 -34.07
N ARG A 121 5.58 -14.53 -34.96
CA ARG A 121 6.25 -14.21 -36.22
C ARG A 121 7.65 -13.62 -35.99
N LEU A 122 7.79 -12.68 -35.06
CA LEU A 122 9.07 -12.02 -34.76
C LEU A 122 10.07 -13.01 -34.13
N MET A 123 9.60 -13.94 -33.29
CA MET A 123 10.43 -15.03 -32.78
C MET A 123 10.85 -16.00 -33.89
N GLY A 124 9.96 -16.35 -34.82
CA GLY A 124 10.27 -17.17 -35.99
C GLY A 124 11.31 -16.51 -36.90
N GLU A 125 11.10 -15.25 -37.28
CA GLU A 125 12.04 -14.48 -38.11
C GLU A 125 13.42 -14.34 -37.45
N THR A 126 13.48 -14.21 -36.12
CA THR A 126 14.75 -14.15 -35.39
C THR A 126 15.46 -15.52 -35.38
N ALA A 127 14.71 -16.61 -35.20
CA ALA A 127 15.28 -17.96 -35.24
C ALA A 127 15.82 -18.30 -36.64
N ASP A 128 15.10 -17.94 -37.70
CA ASP A 128 15.51 -18.12 -39.08
C ASP A 128 16.74 -17.26 -39.42
N ALA A 129 16.79 -16.01 -38.95
CA ALA A 129 17.96 -15.13 -39.12
C ALA A 129 19.22 -15.69 -38.44
N ILE A 130 19.07 -16.24 -37.22
CA ILE A 130 20.19 -16.90 -36.50
C ILE A 130 20.64 -18.16 -37.25
N ALA A 131 19.71 -18.96 -37.77
CA ALA A 131 20.02 -20.14 -38.56
C ALA A 131 20.77 -19.78 -39.85
N TYR A 132 20.30 -18.74 -40.57
CA TYR A 132 20.95 -18.24 -41.77
C TYR A 132 22.36 -17.68 -41.48
N GLN A 133 22.52 -16.92 -40.39
CA GLN A 133 23.83 -16.45 -39.97
C GLN A 133 24.77 -17.61 -39.64
N LYS A 134 24.27 -18.66 -39.00
CA LYS A 134 25.04 -19.86 -38.69
C LYS A 134 25.43 -20.62 -39.96
N GLU A 135 24.52 -20.77 -40.92
CA GLU A 135 24.81 -21.37 -42.22
C GLU A 135 25.86 -20.56 -43.00
N ILE A 136 25.77 -19.23 -42.98
CA ILE A 136 26.82 -18.35 -43.54
C ILE A 136 28.16 -18.60 -42.83
N GLY A 137 28.16 -18.68 -41.50
CA GLY A 137 29.36 -18.97 -40.72
C GLY A 137 29.97 -20.33 -41.08
N GLU A 138 29.15 -21.37 -41.23
CA GLU A 138 29.60 -22.71 -41.64
C GLU A 138 30.12 -22.73 -43.09
N MET A 139 29.48 -21.99 -44.02
CA MET A 139 29.96 -21.85 -45.39
C MET A 139 31.26 -21.05 -45.50
N LEU A 140 31.45 -20.02 -44.67
CA LEU A 140 32.70 -19.26 -44.59
C LEU A 140 33.81 -20.13 -43.98
N GLY A 141 33.56 -20.77 -42.83
CA GLY A 141 34.54 -21.64 -42.18
C GLY A 141 34.93 -22.89 -42.98
N SER A 142 34.08 -23.36 -43.88
CA SER A 142 34.41 -24.49 -44.78
C SER A 142 35.17 -24.09 -46.06
N ARG A 143 35.21 -22.79 -46.40
CA ARG A 143 35.90 -22.28 -47.59
C ARG A 143 37.25 -21.61 -47.28
N ILE A 144 37.47 -21.22 -46.04
CA ILE A 144 38.70 -20.60 -45.56
C ILE A 144 39.73 -21.71 -45.26
N THR A 145 40.96 -21.52 -45.71
CA THR A 145 42.08 -22.41 -45.40
C THR A 145 42.66 -22.11 -44.02
N VAL A 146 43.35 -23.07 -43.40
CA VAL A 146 43.92 -22.90 -42.05
C VAL A 146 44.87 -21.71 -41.97
N GLN A 147 45.59 -21.40 -43.05
CA GLN A 147 46.47 -20.24 -43.13
C GLN A 147 45.71 -18.91 -43.21
N GLU A 148 44.62 -18.85 -43.96
CA GLU A 148 43.75 -17.66 -44.03
C GLU A 148 43.01 -17.44 -42.70
N GLU A 149 42.71 -18.50 -41.96
CA GLU A 149 42.12 -18.41 -40.60
C GLU A 149 43.12 -17.81 -39.61
N GLU A 150 44.40 -18.20 -39.67
CA GLU A 150 45.49 -17.64 -38.86
C GLU A 150 45.73 -16.15 -39.19
N GLU A 151 45.70 -15.76 -40.48
CA GLU A 151 45.79 -14.35 -40.89
C GLU A 151 44.62 -13.51 -40.36
N VAL A 152 43.39 -14.06 -40.35
CA VAL A 152 42.21 -13.38 -39.80
C VAL A 152 42.29 -13.25 -38.28
N GLU A 153 42.80 -14.25 -37.57
CA GLU A 153 43.03 -14.19 -36.13
C GLU A 153 44.08 -13.11 -35.76
N ASP A 154 45.16 -13.01 -36.54
CA ASP A 154 46.18 -11.97 -36.38
C ASP A 154 45.62 -10.56 -36.65
N GLU A 155 44.80 -10.39 -37.70
CA GLU A 155 44.11 -9.11 -37.97
C GLU A 155 43.12 -8.73 -36.86
N LEU A 156 42.38 -9.71 -36.33
CA LEU A 156 41.48 -9.49 -35.20
C LEU A 156 42.26 -9.05 -33.95
N ALA A 157 43.38 -9.72 -33.65
CA ALA A 157 44.24 -9.35 -32.52
C ALA A 157 44.83 -7.95 -32.68
N ALA A 158 45.18 -7.54 -33.90
CA ALA A 158 45.63 -6.18 -34.20
C ALA A 158 44.53 -5.14 -33.98
N LEU A 159 43.30 -5.40 -34.42
CA LEU A 159 42.13 -4.52 -34.21
C LEU A 159 41.75 -4.43 -32.72
N GLU A 160 41.80 -5.54 -31.98
CA GLU A 160 41.59 -5.55 -30.54
C GLU A 160 42.68 -4.75 -29.81
N ALA A 161 43.94 -4.84 -30.25
CA ALA A 161 45.03 -4.04 -29.73
C ALA A 161 44.91 -2.55 -30.09
N GLU A 162 44.36 -2.19 -31.26
CA GLU A 162 44.04 -0.81 -31.61
C GLU A 162 42.87 -0.25 -30.77
N MET A 163 41.80 -1.04 -30.58
CA MET A 163 40.67 -0.66 -29.71
C MET A 163 41.06 -0.61 -28.23
N ALA A 164 41.95 -1.47 -27.77
CA ALA A 164 42.49 -1.45 -26.41
C ALA A 164 43.61 -0.41 -26.21
N GLY A 165 44.34 -0.08 -27.28
CA GLY A 165 45.35 0.98 -27.35
C GLY A 165 44.74 2.39 -27.34
N ALA A 166 43.47 2.52 -27.74
CA ALA A 166 42.58 3.53 -27.20
C ALA A 166 42.24 3.16 -25.74
N GLY A 167 43.20 3.38 -24.83
CA GLY A 167 43.10 3.03 -23.42
C GLY A 167 41.78 3.49 -22.79
N PRO A 168 41.38 2.91 -21.65
CA PRO A 168 40.05 3.07 -21.08
C PRO A 168 39.66 4.55 -21.10
N GLN A 169 38.69 4.91 -21.95
CA GLN A 169 38.07 6.21 -21.88
C GLN A 169 37.62 6.35 -20.44
N ARG A 170 38.27 7.26 -19.70
CA ARG A 170 37.74 7.77 -18.44
C ARG A 170 36.41 8.43 -18.80
N LEU A 171 35.35 7.62 -18.82
CA LEU A 171 34.00 8.12 -18.84
C LEU A 171 33.89 9.03 -17.61
N PRO A 172 33.52 10.30 -17.77
CA PRO A 172 33.37 11.19 -16.64
C PRO A 172 32.39 10.57 -15.67
N THR A 173 32.79 10.46 -14.40
CA THR A 173 31.92 9.93 -13.34
C THR A 173 30.67 10.79 -13.27
N VAL A 174 29.52 10.21 -13.60
CA VAL A 174 28.22 10.87 -13.45
C VAL A 174 28.08 11.23 -11.97
N PRO A 175 27.70 12.49 -11.62
CA PRO A 175 27.57 12.88 -10.22
C PRO A 175 26.61 11.93 -9.50
N HIS A 176 27.10 11.17 -8.53
CA HIS A 176 26.24 10.50 -7.56
C HIS A 176 25.64 11.58 -6.66
N ALA A 177 24.54 12.18 -7.11
CA ALA A 177 23.64 12.88 -6.21
C ALA A 177 23.18 11.86 -5.17
N GLN A 178 23.73 11.96 -3.96
CA GLN A 178 23.30 11.15 -2.82
C GLN A 178 21.83 11.48 -2.58
N ILE A 179 20.95 10.57 -2.99
CA ILE A 179 19.56 10.61 -2.55
C ILE A 179 19.61 10.32 -1.05
N PRO A 180 19.11 11.22 -0.18
CA PRO A 180 19.14 10.99 1.26
C PRO A 180 18.32 9.74 1.58
N VAL A 181 19.00 8.70 2.07
CA VAL A 181 18.32 7.54 2.65
C VAL A 181 17.80 7.97 4.01
N PRO A 182 16.49 7.83 4.32
CA PRO A 182 15.97 8.23 5.62
C PRO A 182 16.64 7.41 6.72
N ALA A 183 17.19 8.11 7.71
CA ALA A 183 17.91 7.52 8.84
C ALA A 183 17.01 6.52 9.58
N ARG A 184 17.43 5.26 9.61
CA ARG A 184 16.90 4.26 10.53
C ARG A 184 17.56 4.51 11.88
N GLU A 185 16.79 4.98 12.85
CA GLU A 185 17.23 5.13 14.23
C GLU A 185 17.67 3.76 14.80
N PRO A 186 18.84 3.67 15.48
CA PRO A 186 19.24 2.46 16.17
C PRO A 186 18.68 2.51 17.59
N GLU A 187 17.54 1.88 17.83
CA GLU A 187 17.12 1.60 19.20
C GLU A 187 16.74 0.13 19.39
N ARG A 188 17.42 -0.47 20.39
CA ARG A 188 17.12 -1.68 21.14
C ARG A 188 17.63 -3.01 20.59
N GLU A 189 18.93 -3.23 20.74
CA GLU A 189 19.44 -4.60 20.96
C GLU A 189 20.23 -4.81 22.26
N GLU A 190 20.57 -3.76 23.02
CA GLU A 190 21.36 -3.93 24.26
C GLU A 190 20.57 -4.30 25.52
N ARG A 191 19.23 -4.25 25.53
CA ARG A 191 18.44 -4.57 26.74
C ARG A 191 18.18 -6.07 26.99
N ARG A 192 18.64 -6.98 26.12
CA ARG A 192 18.43 -8.43 26.30
C ARG A 192 19.62 -9.18 26.91
N ALA A 193 20.78 -8.56 27.06
CA ALA A 193 21.95 -9.20 27.65
C ALA A 193 22.06 -9.02 29.18
N GLU A 194 21.46 -7.98 29.77
CA GLU A 194 21.61 -7.68 31.21
C GLU A 194 20.58 -8.38 32.12
N GLY A 195 19.52 -8.98 31.55
CA GLY A 195 18.48 -9.68 32.33
C GLY A 195 18.80 -11.14 32.73
N ARG A 196 19.95 -11.67 32.30
CA ARG A 196 20.32 -13.09 32.51
C ARG A 196 21.43 -13.33 33.53
N THR A 197 22.00 -12.28 34.13
CA THR A 197 23.08 -12.38 35.13
C THR A 197 22.63 -12.11 36.57
N MET A 198 21.34 -11.80 36.82
CA MET A 198 20.78 -11.56 38.15
C MET A 198 19.78 -12.66 38.60
N LEU A 199 20.12 -13.94 38.38
CA LEU A 199 19.33 -15.06 38.91
C LEU A 199 20.18 -16.30 39.29
N ALA A 200 21.46 -16.10 39.57
CA ALA A 200 22.32 -17.13 40.16
C ALA A 200 23.33 -16.51 41.13
N ALA A 201 22.83 -16.10 42.30
CA ALA A 201 23.56 -15.97 43.57
C ALA A 201 22.54 -15.88 44.71
#